data_AF-A0A3D4HS38-F1
#
_entry.id   AF-A0A3D4HS38-F1
#
_cell.length_a   1.000
_cell.length_b   1.000
_cell.length_c   1.000
_cell.angle_alpha   90.00
_cell.angle_beta   90.00
_cell.angle_gamma   90.00
#
_symmetry.space_group_name_H-M   'P 1'
#
loop_
_entity.id
_entity.type
_entity.pdbx_description
1 polymer ?
#
loop_
_entity_poly.entity_id
_entity_poly.type
_entity_poly.pdbx_seq_one_letter_code
_entity_poly.pdbx_strand_id
1 'polypeptide(L)'
;MDNIANAHHRIQLLTTIVDYSLGHKFIDIYRKGEVPISLILHGNGAANSEIYDILGFGEPKKAIILSILTETMAQWMLHDLRVKMKF
;
A
#
# COMPACT_ATOMS: atom_id res chain seq x y z
N MET A 1 11.39 -9.40 -40.29
CA MET A 1 11.81 -8.18 -39.55
C MET A 1 10.84 -8.09 -38.40
N ASP A 2 11.14 -8.85 -37.34
CA ASP A 2 10.22 -9.10 -36.25
C ASP A 2 10.58 -8.13 -35.14
N ASN A 3 9.89 -7.00 -35.05
CA ASN A 3 10.05 -6.13 -33.89
C ASN A 3 8.78 -5.30 -33.61
N ILE A 4 7.63 -5.95 -33.60
CA ILE A 4 6.42 -5.41 -32.98
C ILE A 4 5.80 -6.52 -32.14
N ALA A 5 5.43 -6.17 -30.91
CA ALA A 5 4.68 -6.96 -29.94
C ALA A 5 5.46 -7.99 -29.12
N ASN A 6 6.13 -7.52 -28.07
CA ASN A 6 6.12 -8.17 -26.74
C ASN A 6 6.45 -7.14 -25.64
N ALA A 7 5.65 -6.08 -25.56
CA ALA A 7 5.60 -5.27 -24.35
C ALA A 7 4.82 -6.06 -23.29
N HIS A 8 5.50 -7.01 -22.62
CA HIS A 8 4.95 -7.64 -21.43
C HIS A 8 4.74 -6.55 -20.38
N HIS A 9 3.50 -6.08 -20.24
CA HIS A 9 3.13 -5.14 -19.19
C HIS A 9 3.22 -5.89 -17.87
N ARG A 10 4.33 -5.73 -17.15
CA ARG A 10 4.53 -6.36 -15.85
C ARG A 10 3.50 -5.79 -14.87
N ILE A 11 2.64 -6.66 -14.39
CA ILE A 11 1.71 -6.38 -13.31
C ILE A 11 2.43 -6.60 -11.98
N GLN A 12 2.21 -5.70 -11.04
CA GLN A 12 2.78 -5.71 -9.70
C GLN A 12 1.67 -5.65 -8.66
N LEU A 13 1.95 -6.25 -7.51
CA LEU A 13 1.17 -6.12 -6.30
C LEU A 13 1.87 -5.12 -5.37
N LEU A 14 1.27 -3.96 -5.15
CA LEU A 14 1.71 -3.02 -4.12
C LEU A 14 0.98 -3.33 -2.83
N THR A 15 1.74 -3.71 -1.80
CA THR A 15 1.23 -3.99 -0.46
C THR A 15 1.57 -2.84 0.47
N THR A 16 0.54 -2.20 1.02
CA THR A 16 0.68 -1.12 2.01
C THR A 16 0.15 -1.59 3.34
N ILE A 17 0.97 -1.49 4.39
CA ILE A 17 0.61 -1.81 5.77
C ILE A 17 0.89 -0.55 6.60
N VAL A 18 -0.16 0.02 7.19
CA VAL A 18 -0.09 1.28 7.94
C VAL A 18 -0.94 1.20 9.20
N ASP A 19 -0.72 2.13 10.13
CA ASP A 19 -1.64 2.31 11.26
C ASP A 19 -3.06 2.53 10.75
N TYR A 20 -4.03 1.91 11.43
CA TYR A 20 -5.43 1.94 11.00
C TYR A 20 -5.96 3.36 10.79
N SER A 21 -5.53 4.30 11.64
CA SER A 21 -5.89 5.73 11.54
C SER A 21 -5.40 6.41 10.26
N LEU A 22 -4.36 5.88 9.61
CA LEU A 22 -3.81 6.43 8.36
C LEU A 22 -4.43 5.81 7.10
N GLY A 23 -5.14 4.68 7.21
CA GLY A 23 -5.65 3.93 6.05
C GLY A 23 -6.46 4.78 5.07
N HIS A 24 -7.34 5.65 5.57
CA HIS A 24 -8.16 6.54 4.73
C HIS A 24 -7.32 7.49 3.86
N LYS A 25 -6.19 8.00 4.37
CA LYS A 25 -5.30 8.89 3.61
C LYS A 25 -4.66 8.16 2.44
N PHE A 26 -4.24 6.92 2.63
CA PHE A 26 -3.68 6.09 1.56
C PHE A 26 -4.73 5.75 0.51
N ILE A 27 -5.96 5.43 0.93
CA ILE A 27 -7.08 5.19 0.00
C ILE A 27 -7.34 6.44 -0.86
N ASP A 28 -7.35 7.63 -0.27
CA ASP A 28 -7.54 8.88 -1.01
C ASP A 28 -6.41 9.15 -2.01
N ILE A 29 -5.16 8.86 -1.63
CA ILE A 29 -4.01 8.95 -2.53
C ILE A 29 -4.16 7.98 -3.71
N TYR A 30 -4.59 6.74 -3.45
CA TYR A 30 -4.73 5.69 -4.47
C TYR A 30 -5.88 6.01 -5.43
N ARG A 31 -7.00 6.54 -4.93
CA ARG A 31 -8.11 7.01 -5.76
C ARG A 31 -7.70 8.17 -6.66
N LYS A 32 -6.91 9.13 -6.15
CA LYS A 32 -6.38 10.25 -6.94
C LYS A 32 -5.33 9.82 -7.97
N GLY A 33 -4.57 8.78 -7.66
CA GLY A 33 -3.61 8.16 -8.59
C GLY A 33 -4.24 7.16 -9.56
N GLU A 34 -5.58 7.08 -9.60
CA GLU A 34 -6.33 6.20 -10.50
C GLU A 34 -5.90 4.73 -10.43
N VAL A 35 -5.56 4.26 -9.22
CA VAL A 35 -5.22 2.86 -9.00
C VAL A 35 -6.44 1.98 -9.36
N PRO A 36 -6.32 1.00 -10.27
CA PRO A 36 -7.49 0.35 -10.86
C PRO A 36 -8.21 -0.58 -9.87
N ILE A 37 -7.45 -1.31 -9.06
CA ILE A 37 -7.97 -2.29 -8.12
C ILE A 37 -7.19 -2.19 -6.81
N SER A 38 -7.93 -2.00 -5.72
CA SER A 38 -7.41 -2.07 -4.34
C SER A 38 -8.36 -2.88 -3.47
N LEU A 39 -7.81 -3.86 -2.75
CA LEU A 39 -8.49 -4.60 -1.69
C LEU A 39 -8.03 -4.06 -0.34
N ILE A 40 -9.01 -3.64 0.48
CA ILE A 40 -8.76 -3.06 1.81
C ILE A 40 -9.13 -4.11 2.86
N LEU A 41 -8.19 -4.41 3.74
CA LEU A 41 -8.31 -5.42 4.78
C LEU A 41 -8.00 -4.81 6.14
N HIS A 42 -8.64 -5.34 7.18
CA HIS A 42 -8.32 -5.04 8.56
C HIS A 42 -7.27 -6.04 9.06
N GLY A 43 -6.11 -5.53 9.47
CA GLY A 43 -5.06 -6.32 10.09
C GLY A 43 -4.94 -5.99 11.57
N ASN A 44 -4.37 -6.91 12.33
CA ASN A 44 -3.89 -6.67 13.70
C ASN A 44 -2.39 -7.00 13.74
N GLY A 45 -1.66 -6.32 14.62
CA GLY A 45 -0.27 -6.64 14.91
C GLY A 45 0.62 -5.41 15.02
N ALA A 46 1.69 -5.56 15.80
CA ALA A 46 2.81 -4.62 15.86
C ALA A 46 4.04 -5.26 15.22
N ALA A 47 4.88 -4.47 14.55
CA ALA A 47 6.29 -4.82 14.50
C ALA A 47 6.82 -4.62 15.93
N ASN A 48 6.86 -5.69 16.72
CA ASN A 48 7.41 -5.84 18.09
C ASN A 48 7.29 -4.61 19.01
N SER A 49 6.21 -4.52 19.80
CA SER A 49 6.16 -3.55 20.90
C SER A 49 5.82 -4.24 22.21
N GLU A 50 6.85 -4.67 22.95
CA GLU A 50 6.73 -5.17 24.34
C GLU A 50 5.96 -4.18 25.24
N ILE A 51 5.96 -2.88 24.89
CA ILE A 51 5.24 -1.83 25.62
C ILE A 51 3.72 -2.05 25.61
N TYR A 52 3.14 -2.52 24.49
CA TYR A 52 1.70 -2.79 24.42
C TYR A 52 1.29 -3.94 25.35
N ASP A 53 2.12 -4.98 25.39
CA ASP A 53 1.92 -6.13 26.28
C ASP A 53 2.05 -5.71 27.75
N ILE A 54 3.08 -4.91 28.10
CA ILE A 54 3.28 -4.39 29.46
C ILE A 54 2.11 -3.52 29.91
N LEU A 55 1.58 -2.67 29.03
CA LEU A 55 0.49 -1.76 29.35
C LEU A 55 -0.91 -2.38 29.20
N GLY A 56 -1.00 -3.64 28.76
CA GLY A 56 -2.28 -4.33 28.55
C GLY A 56 -3.09 -3.78 27.38
N PHE A 57 -2.47 -3.03 26.47
CA PHE A 57 -3.10 -2.62 25.22
C PHE A 57 -3.01 -3.79 24.24
N GLY A 58 -4.15 -4.33 23.80
CA GLY A 58 -4.17 -5.41 22.80
C GLY A 58 -3.47 -5.04 21.49
N GLU A 59 -3.36 -6.00 20.56
CA GLU A 59 -2.62 -5.80 19.31
C GLU A 59 -3.08 -4.55 18.53
N PRO A 60 -2.16 -3.67 18.09
CA PRO A 60 -2.52 -2.49 17.33
C PRO A 60 -3.24 -2.85 16.03
N LYS A 61 -4.35 -2.15 15.74
CA LYS A 61 -5.05 -2.28 14.46
C LYS A 61 -4.23 -1.67 13.32
N LYS A 62 -4.22 -2.36 12.19
CA LYS A 62 -3.56 -1.95 10.94
C LYS A 62 -4.56 -1.91 9.79
N ALA A 63 -4.33 -1.02 8.84
CA ALA A 63 -4.96 -1.08 7.52
C ALA A 63 -3.98 -1.75 6.56
N ILE A 64 -4.44 -2.79 5.87
CA ILE A 64 -3.69 -3.47 4.81
C ILE A 64 -4.38 -3.17 3.49
N ILE A 65 -3.65 -2.61 2.53
CA ILE A 65 -4.17 -2.27 1.21
C ILE A 65 -3.35 -3.03 0.17
N LEU A 66 -4.00 -3.93 -0.57
CA LEU A 66 -3.41 -4.71 -1.64
C LEU A 66 -3.88 -4.12 -2.97
N SER A 67 -2.95 -3.63 -3.80
CA SER A 67 -3.30 -2.99 -5.07
C SER A 67 -2.59 -3.62 -6.25
N ILE A 68 -3.35 -3.87 -7.32
CA ILE A 68 -2.85 -4.46 -8.57
C ILE A 68 -2.70 -3.34 -9.59
N LEU A 69 -1.50 -3.22 -10.16
CA LEU A 69 -1.13 -2.10 -11.00
C LEU A 69 0.04 -2.45 -11.93
N THR A 70 0.27 -1.65 -12.96
CA THR A 70 1.43 -1.83 -13.86
C THR A 70 2.71 -1.37 -13.17
N GLU A 71 3.86 -1.88 -13.59
CA GLU A 71 5.17 -1.45 -13.08
C GLU A 71 5.36 0.07 -13.13
N THR A 72 4.95 0.72 -14.23
CA THR A 72 4.99 2.17 -14.34
C THR A 72 4.14 2.80 -13.23
N MET A 73 2.86 2.42 -13.11
CA MET A 73 1.99 2.94 -12.05
C MET A 73 2.56 2.72 -10.65
N ALA A 74 3.26 1.61 -10.41
CA ALA A 74 3.90 1.35 -9.11
C ALA A 74 4.95 2.39 -8.77
N GLN A 75 5.82 2.72 -9.74
CA GLN A 75 6.87 3.71 -9.57
C GLN A 75 6.28 5.10 -9.28
N TRP A 76 5.23 5.49 -10.03
CA TRP A 76 4.52 6.75 -9.80
C TRP A 76 3.87 6.78 -8.42
N MET A 77 3.18 5.70 -8.02
CA MET A 77 2.53 5.61 -6.72
C MET A 77 3.53 5.64 -5.57
N LEU A 78 4.66 4.93 -5.67
CA LEU A 78 5.71 4.96 -4.66
C LEU A 78 6.33 6.35 -4.50
N HIS A 79 6.53 7.07 -5.62
CA HIS A 79 6.99 8.45 -5.59
C HIS A 79 5.97 9.37 -4.90
N ASP A 80 4.71 9.31 -5.31
CA ASP A 80 3.65 10.16 -4.76
C ASP A 80 3.42 9.91 -3.26
N LEU A 81 3.47 8.64 -2.84
CA LEU A 81 3.40 8.26 -1.43
C LEU A 81 4.57 8.83 -0.63
N ARG A 82 5.79 8.77 -1.15
CA ARG A 82 6.97 9.34 -0.48
C ARG A 82 6.78 10.85 -0.25
N VAL A 83 6.36 11.58 -1.27
CA VAL A 83 6.15 13.04 -1.20
C VAL A 83 5.01 13.38 -0.23
N LYS A 84 3.86 12.72 -0.34
CA LYS A 84 2.65 13.07 0.44
C LYS A 84 2.71 12.60 1.89
N MET A 85 3.33 11.47 2.15
CA MET A 85 3.41 10.88 3.49
C MET A 85 4.70 11.24 4.24
N LYS A 86 5.65 11.90 3.56
CA LYS A 86 6.94 12.35 4.13
C LYS A 86 7.80 11.19 4.66
N PHE A 87 7.84 10.10 3.89
CA PHE A 87 8.79 9.01 4.11
C PHE A 87 10.18 9.35 3.54
#